data_AF-A0A926BXS8-F1
#
_entry.id   AF-A0A926BXS8-F1
#
_cell.length_a   1.000
_cell.length_b   1.000
_cell.length_c   1.000
_cell.angle_alpha   90.00
_cell.angle_beta   90.00
_cell.angle_gamma   90.00
#
_symmetry.space_group_name_H-M   'P 1'
#
loop_
_entity.id
_entity.type
_entity.pdbx_description
1 polymer ?
#
loop_
_entity_poly.entity_id
_entity_poly.type
_entity_poly.pdbx_seq_one_letter_code
_entity_poly.pdbx_strand_id
1 'polypeptide(L)'
;LAVDFRQATTSTFSYSASPLNQAQVVVDQGVALWAGNALVENLPSAPREHVSFQGTNNDVNAIYQRVIGSSNNFFITPFYKLKGYFGSDIDMNGETIFQGSGNDVESIYQNIIKNHPGNSFLAPFFSIREQLP
;
A
#
# COMPACT_ATOMS: atom_id res chain seq x y z
N LEU A 1 -23.48 11.10 9.31
CA LEU A 1 -23.57 10.16 8.18
C LEU A 1 -22.18 9.59 7.96
N ALA A 2 -22.03 8.27 7.94
CA ALA A 2 -20.75 7.62 7.65
C ALA A 2 -20.66 7.35 6.13
N VAL A 3 -19.50 7.60 5.54
CA VAL A 3 -19.22 7.25 4.14
C VAL A 3 -18.84 5.77 4.10
N ASP A 4 -19.41 4.98 3.17
CA ASP A 4 -19.11 3.56 3.01
C ASP A 4 -18.42 3.29 1.66
N PHE A 5 -17.09 3.19 1.66
CA PHE A 5 -16.29 2.96 0.45
C PHE A 5 -16.43 1.55 -0.13
N ARG A 6 -17.17 0.63 0.51
CA ARG A 6 -17.47 -0.70 -0.03
C ARG A 6 -18.63 -0.67 -1.02
N GLN A 7 -19.40 0.42 -1.06
CA GLN A 7 -20.45 0.62 -2.04
C GLN A 7 -19.86 1.17 -3.33
N ALA A 8 -20.10 0.49 -4.46
CA ALA A 8 -19.67 0.96 -5.78
C ALA A 8 -20.25 2.33 -6.17
N THR A 9 -21.33 2.76 -5.50
CA THR A 9 -21.96 4.08 -5.67
C THR A 9 -21.26 5.19 -4.88
N THR A 10 -20.37 4.86 -3.95
CA THR A 10 -19.60 5.86 -3.20
C THR A 10 -18.57 6.48 -4.14
N SER A 11 -18.72 7.77 -4.40
CA SER A 11 -17.78 8.52 -5.22
C SER A 11 -16.39 8.48 -4.58
N THR A 12 -15.39 8.09 -5.34
CA THR A 12 -13.98 8.28 -4.98
C THR A 12 -13.40 9.47 -5.70
N PHE A 13 -12.24 9.92 -5.24
CA PHE A 13 -11.42 10.84 -5.98
C PHE A 13 -11.22 10.34 -7.43
N SER A 14 -11.46 11.20 -8.43
CA SER A 14 -11.27 10.88 -9.87
C SER A 14 -10.63 12.08 -10.59
N TYR A 15 -9.38 11.92 -11.06
CA TYR A 15 -8.67 12.95 -11.84
C TYR A 15 -9.13 12.94 -13.29
N SER A 16 -9.42 11.75 -13.81
CA SER A 16 -9.99 11.53 -15.13
C SER A 16 -10.58 10.12 -15.20
N ALA A 17 -11.37 9.84 -16.23
CA ALA A 17 -11.88 8.48 -16.52
C ALA A 17 -10.80 7.51 -17.05
N SER A 18 -9.52 7.86 -16.95
CA SER A 18 -8.40 6.99 -17.37
C SER A 18 -8.18 5.87 -16.36
N PRO A 19 -7.91 4.62 -16.79
CA PRO A 19 -7.51 3.52 -15.90
C PRO A 19 -6.28 3.84 -15.02
N LEU A 20 -5.47 4.82 -15.43
CA LEU A 20 -4.33 5.33 -14.64
C LEU A 20 -4.76 5.96 -13.31
N ASN A 21 -5.98 6.50 -13.24
CA ASN A 21 -6.51 7.21 -12.08
C ASN A 21 -7.60 6.40 -11.34
N GLN A 22 -7.62 5.09 -11.55
CA GLN A 22 -8.60 4.19 -10.96
C GLN A 22 -8.31 3.98 -9.46
N ALA A 23 -9.01 4.70 -8.59
CA ALA A 23 -8.80 4.66 -7.14
C ALA A 23 -9.34 3.40 -6.44
N GLN A 24 -10.11 2.56 -7.16
CA GLN A 24 -10.79 1.38 -6.63
C GLN A 24 -10.50 0.11 -7.43
N VAL A 25 -10.59 -1.03 -6.77
CA VAL A 25 -10.50 -2.36 -7.37
C VAL A 25 -11.74 -3.18 -7.01
N VAL A 26 -12.22 -4.00 -7.95
CA VAL A 26 -13.28 -4.98 -7.69
C VAL A 26 -12.63 -6.27 -7.20
N VAL A 27 -13.07 -6.75 -6.04
CA VAL A 27 -12.65 -7.98 -5.38
C VAL A 27 -13.89 -8.85 -5.09
N ASP A 28 -13.70 -10.09 -4.66
CA ASP A 28 -14.81 -11.02 -4.38
C ASP A 28 -15.78 -10.46 -3.31
N GLN A 29 -15.28 -9.66 -2.38
CA GLN A 29 -16.05 -9.03 -1.30
C GLN A 29 -16.74 -7.71 -1.72
N GLY A 30 -16.59 -7.26 -2.96
CA GLY A 30 -17.18 -6.03 -3.49
C GLY A 30 -16.14 -5.07 -4.05
N VAL A 31 -16.20 -3.80 -3.66
CA VAL A 31 -15.24 -2.78 -4.09
C VAL A 31 -14.30 -2.45 -2.94
N ALA A 32 -13.02 -2.31 -3.25
CA ALA A 32 -11.97 -1.96 -2.31
C ALA A 32 -11.13 -0.78 -2.82
N LEU A 33 -10.46 -0.10 -1.90
CA LEU A 33 -9.41 0.88 -2.19
C LEU A 33 -8.06 0.16 -2.30
N TRP A 34 -7.10 0.76 -3.00
CA TRP A 34 -5.75 0.21 -3.10
C TRP A 34 -5.00 0.40 -1.79
N ALA A 35 -4.48 -0.70 -1.23
CA ALA A 35 -3.59 -0.66 -0.08
C ALA A 35 -2.12 -0.59 -0.52
N GLY A 36 -1.24 -0.20 0.41
CA GLY A 36 0.21 -0.29 0.22
C GLY A 36 1.01 0.95 0.62
N ASN A 37 0.37 2.03 1.06
CA ASN A 37 1.04 3.25 1.52
C ASN A 37 1.71 3.05 2.89
N ALA A 38 2.83 2.33 2.89
CA ALA A 38 3.67 2.10 4.06
C ALA A 38 4.48 3.35 4.44
N LEU A 39 4.86 4.16 3.45
CA LEU A 39 5.56 5.42 3.68
C LEU A 39 4.56 6.54 3.95
N VAL A 40 4.12 6.63 5.19
CA VAL A 40 3.19 7.68 5.61
C VAL A 40 3.97 8.97 5.92
N GLU A 41 4.27 9.76 4.89
CA GLU A 41 4.72 11.15 5.09
C GLU A 41 3.51 12.01 5.49
N ASN A 42 3.27 12.13 6.80
CA ASN A 42 2.23 12.99 7.37
C ASN A 42 2.71 14.44 7.48
N LEU A 43 3.05 15.07 6.35
CA LEU A 43 3.21 16.52 6.34
C LEU A 43 1.82 17.16 6.41
N PRO A 44 1.57 18.11 7.34
CA PRO A 44 0.24 18.70 7.55
C PRO A 44 -0.39 19.35 6.31
N SER A 45 0.43 19.70 5.31
CA SER A 45 0.00 20.39 4.09
C SER A 45 -0.10 19.49 2.85
N ALA A 46 0.35 18.24 2.93
CA ALA A 46 0.34 17.29 1.80
C ALA A 46 0.50 15.86 2.32
N PRO A 47 -0.58 15.18 2.73
CA PRO A 47 -0.51 13.75 3.02
C PRO A 47 -0.05 13.02 1.75
N ARG A 48 0.86 12.06 1.91
CA ARG A 48 1.27 11.19 0.82
C ARG A 48 0.12 10.26 0.47
N GLU A 49 -0.48 10.45 -0.71
CA GLU A 49 -1.60 9.66 -1.24
C GLU A 49 -1.16 8.83 -2.45
N HIS A 50 0.00 8.19 -2.37
CA HIS A 50 0.49 7.33 -3.44
C HIS A 50 1.21 6.11 -2.93
N VAL A 51 1.13 5.03 -3.71
CA VAL A 51 1.75 3.74 -3.44
C VAL A 51 2.74 3.45 -4.56
N SER A 52 4.00 3.21 -4.21
CA SER A 52 5.08 2.92 -5.17
C SER A 52 5.94 1.74 -4.75
N PHE A 53 6.27 0.88 -5.72
CA PHE A 53 7.06 -0.32 -5.49
C PHE A 53 8.57 -0.06 -5.65
N GLN A 54 8.95 0.73 -6.67
CA GLN A 54 10.34 1.08 -6.96
C GLN A 54 10.50 2.60 -7.14
N GLY A 55 11.72 3.10 -6.94
CA GLY A 55 12.08 4.52 -7.05
C GLY A 55 12.53 5.10 -5.72
N THR A 56 12.80 6.40 -5.68
CA THR A 56 13.07 7.12 -4.43
C THR A 56 11.79 7.19 -3.60
N ASN A 57 11.89 7.09 -2.27
CA ASN A 57 10.75 7.16 -1.34
C ASN A 57 9.64 6.15 -1.68
N ASN A 58 10.03 4.91 -1.96
CA ASN A 58 9.10 3.80 -2.20
C ASN A 58 8.63 3.13 -0.90
N ASP A 59 7.46 2.51 -0.95
CA ASP A 59 6.81 1.87 0.19
C ASP A 59 7.52 0.59 0.64
N VAL A 60 8.16 -0.12 -0.28
CA VAL A 60 8.97 -1.33 0.01
C VAL A 60 10.12 -1.01 0.96
N ASN A 61 10.81 0.10 0.73
CA ASN A 61 11.91 0.56 1.58
C ASN A 61 11.39 1.06 2.94
N ALA A 62 10.19 1.64 3.01
CA ALA A 62 9.59 2.01 4.28
C ALA A 62 9.29 0.78 5.16
N ILE A 63 8.77 -0.31 4.57
CA ILE A 63 8.60 -1.60 5.28
C ILE A 63 9.95 -2.13 5.75
N TYR A 64 10.96 -2.15 4.86
CA TYR A 64 12.32 -2.59 5.21
C TYR A 64 12.88 -1.82 6.41
N GLN A 65 12.88 -0.49 6.34
CA GLN A 65 13.40 0.38 7.38
C GLN A 65 12.66 0.20 8.70
N ARG A 66 11.34 -0.04 8.66
CA ARG A 66 10.54 -0.31 9.86
C ARG A 66 10.93 -1.62 10.54
N VAL A 67 11.09 -2.70 9.76
CA VAL A 67 11.47 -4.03 10.27
C VAL A 67 12.90 -4.04 10.81
N ILE A 68 13.85 -3.49 10.04
CA ILE A 68 15.27 -3.44 10.41
C ILE A 68 15.55 -2.46 11.54
N GLY A 69 14.85 -1.33 11.57
CA GLY A 69 15.00 -0.30 12.59
C GLY A 69 14.30 -0.59 13.92
N SER A 70 13.61 -1.73 14.04
CA SER A 70 12.93 -2.09 15.29
C SER A 70 13.94 -2.40 16.39
N SER A 71 13.78 -1.77 17.57
CA SER A 71 14.58 -2.08 18.77
C SER A 71 14.44 -3.52 19.25
N ASN A 72 13.34 -4.19 18.86
CA ASN A 72 13.06 -5.58 19.22
C ASN A 72 13.67 -6.58 18.22
N ASN A 73 14.16 -6.10 17.07
CA ASN A 73 14.90 -6.89 16.09
C ASN A 73 16.40 -6.92 16.44
N PHE A 74 16.75 -7.57 17.55
CA PHE A 74 18.12 -7.58 18.08
C PHE A 74 19.17 -8.11 17.10
N PHE A 75 18.76 -9.03 16.22
CA PHE A 75 19.64 -9.63 15.21
C PHE A 75 19.63 -8.87 13.88
N ILE A 76 18.84 -7.80 13.76
CA ILE A 76 18.76 -6.93 12.58
C ILE A 76 18.49 -7.77 11.31
N THR A 77 17.49 -8.65 11.39
CA THR A 77 17.17 -9.59 10.31
C THR A 77 15.98 -9.11 9.48
N PRO A 78 16.01 -9.28 8.14
CA PRO A 78 14.91 -8.87 7.24
C PRO A 78 13.66 -9.76 7.37
N PHE A 79 13.79 -10.96 7.94
CA PHE A 79 12.70 -11.89 8.19
C PHE A 79 12.09 -11.75 9.59
N TYR A 80 12.51 -10.75 10.37
CA TYR A 80 11.91 -10.44 11.66
C TYR A 80 10.44 -10.01 11.46
N LYS A 81 9.55 -10.58 12.28
CA LYS A 81 8.13 -10.22 12.28
C LYS A 81 7.88 -9.13 13.33
N LEU A 82 7.65 -7.90 12.86
CA LEU A 82 7.38 -6.78 13.73
C LEU A 82 5.91 -6.78 14.15
N LYS A 83 5.63 -7.05 15.42
CA LYS A 83 4.27 -7.04 15.97
C LYS A 83 3.73 -5.62 16.17
N GLY A 84 2.49 -5.40 15.74
CA GLY A 84 1.73 -4.18 15.95
C GLY A 84 1.06 -3.69 14.67
N TYR A 85 0.05 -2.83 14.82
CA TYR A 85 -0.62 -2.19 13.70
C TYR A 85 0.15 -0.93 13.28
N PHE A 86 0.81 -1.02 12.13
CA PHE A 86 1.58 0.08 11.55
C PHE A 86 1.12 0.32 10.12
N GLY A 87 1.39 1.50 9.56
CA GLY A 87 1.11 1.73 8.13
C GLY A 87 1.85 0.77 7.19
N SER A 88 2.90 0.09 7.68
CA SER A 88 3.67 -0.94 6.95
C SER A 88 3.11 -2.35 7.10
N ASP A 89 2.13 -2.58 7.98
CA ASP A 89 1.30 -3.79 8.04
C ASP A 89 0.14 -3.59 7.05
N ILE A 90 0.34 -4.04 5.81
CA ILE A 90 -0.49 -3.69 4.66
C ILE A 90 -1.80 -4.47 4.66
N ASP A 91 -1.77 -5.72 5.13
CA ASP A 91 -2.96 -6.55 5.27
C ASP A 91 -3.67 -6.36 6.63
N MET A 92 -3.11 -5.53 7.51
CA MET A 92 -3.63 -5.19 8.84
C MET A 92 -3.84 -6.43 9.71
N ASN A 93 -2.94 -7.40 9.62
CA ASN A 93 -2.99 -8.63 10.41
C ASN A 93 -2.29 -8.51 11.79
N GLY A 94 -1.65 -7.37 12.08
CA GLY A 94 -0.91 -7.10 13.30
C GLY A 94 0.57 -7.52 13.26
N GLU A 95 1.10 -7.90 12.09
CA GLU A 95 2.51 -8.17 11.85
C GLU A 95 2.99 -7.42 10.59
N THR A 96 4.01 -6.57 10.72
CA THR A 96 4.77 -6.09 9.57
C THR A 96 5.90 -7.08 9.26
N ILE A 97 5.93 -7.60 8.04
CA ILE A 97 6.86 -8.60 7.53
C ILE A 97 7.48 -8.11 6.21
N PHE A 98 8.80 -7.90 6.20
CA PHE A 98 9.51 -7.50 4.97
C PHE A 98 9.87 -8.70 4.09
N GLN A 99 10.43 -9.76 4.66
CA GLN A 99 10.84 -10.96 3.94
C GLN A 99 10.26 -12.23 4.58
N GLY A 100 9.80 -13.16 3.74
CA GLY A 100 9.23 -14.44 4.17
C GLY A 100 7.87 -14.71 3.52
N SER A 101 7.20 -15.78 3.96
CA SER A 101 5.83 -16.06 3.52
C SER A 101 4.85 -15.07 4.17
N GLY A 102 3.89 -14.56 3.37
CA GLY A 102 2.92 -13.57 3.85
C GLY A 102 3.55 -12.20 4.14
N ASN A 103 4.58 -11.82 3.40
CA ASN A 103 5.22 -10.51 3.57
C ASN A 103 4.37 -9.37 2.95
N ASP A 104 4.47 -8.18 3.54
CA ASP A 104 3.73 -6.99 3.12
C ASP A 104 4.20 -6.44 1.77
N VAL A 105 5.46 -6.70 1.40
CA VAL A 105 6.03 -6.30 0.10
C VAL A 105 5.29 -6.97 -1.06
N GLU A 106 4.86 -8.22 -0.86
CA GLU A 106 4.07 -8.97 -1.84
C GLU A 106 2.70 -8.31 -2.07
N SER A 107 2.04 -7.82 -1.02
CA SER A 107 0.77 -7.10 -1.15
C SER A 107 0.93 -5.85 -2.03
N ILE A 108 2.02 -5.10 -1.86
CA ILE A 108 2.33 -3.93 -2.70
C ILE A 108 2.63 -4.35 -4.15
N TYR A 109 3.41 -5.43 -4.33
CA TYR A 109 3.70 -5.98 -5.66
C TYR A 109 2.41 -6.38 -6.40
N GLN A 110 1.53 -7.13 -5.74
CA GLN A 110 0.26 -7.57 -6.31
C GLN A 110 -0.60 -6.36 -6.72
N ASN A 111 -0.69 -5.34 -5.87
CA ASN A 111 -1.48 -4.14 -6.17
C ASN A 111 -0.90 -3.34 -7.35
N ILE A 112 0.37 -2.96 -7.31
CA ILE A 112 0.98 -2.06 -8.32
C ILE A 112 1.23 -2.79 -9.63
N ILE A 113 1.95 -3.91 -9.56
CA ILE A 113 2.54 -4.52 -10.76
C ILE A 113 1.55 -5.46 -11.40
N LYS A 114 0.85 -6.27 -10.61
CA LYS A 114 0.00 -7.35 -11.16
C LYS A 114 -1.43 -6.92 -11.45
N ASN A 115 -2.03 -6.12 -10.57
CA ASN A 115 -3.50 -5.94 -10.56
C ASN A 115 -3.98 -4.54 -10.97
N HIS A 116 -3.16 -3.49 -10.89
CA HIS A 116 -3.62 -2.15 -11.22
C HIS A 116 -3.90 -2.01 -12.74
N PRO A 117 -5.14 -1.69 -13.16
CA PRO A 117 -5.51 -1.69 -14.59
C PRO A 117 -4.78 -0.62 -15.40
N GLY A 118 -4.35 0.46 -14.76
CA GLY A 118 -3.50 1.49 -15.37
C GLY A 118 -2.07 1.04 -15.65
N ASN A 119 -1.57 -0.03 -15.03
CA ASN A 119 -0.21 -0.53 -15.21
C ASN A 119 -0.14 -1.66 -16.25
N SER A 120 -0.64 -1.42 -17.46
CA SER A 120 -0.73 -2.44 -18.51
C SER A 120 0.62 -3.04 -18.94
N PHE A 121 1.73 -2.37 -18.63
CA PHE A 121 3.09 -2.84 -18.94
C PHE A 121 3.79 -3.54 -17.76
N LEU A 122 3.10 -3.72 -16.62
CA LEU A 122 3.67 -4.30 -15.40
C LEU A 122 4.95 -3.55 -14.94
N ALA A 123 4.98 -2.23 -15.15
CA ALA A 123 6.13 -1.41 -14.86
C ALA A 123 6.33 -1.27 -13.33
N PRO A 124 7.53 -1.58 -12.79
CA PRO A 124 7.76 -1.55 -11.35
C PRO A 124 7.86 -0.13 -10.76
N PHE A 125 8.09 0.87 -11.62
CA PHE A 125 8.08 2.29 -11.27
C PHE A 125 6.69 2.94 -11.42
N PHE A 126 5.66 2.16 -11.77
CA PHE A 126 4.28 2.65 -11.72
C PHE A 126 3.91 3.03 -10.29
N SER A 127 3.20 4.14 -10.15
CA SER A 127 2.71 4.64 -8.86
C SER A 127 1.20 4.71 -8.91
N ILE A 128 0.54 4.10 -7.94
CA ILE A 128 -0.90 4.24 -7.75
C ILE A 128 -1.12 5.52 -6.97
N ARG A 129 -2.01 6.39 -7.46
CA ARG A 129 -2.54 7.49 -6.65
C ARG A 129 -3.79 6.99 -5.93
N GLU A 130 -3.70 6.83 -4.63
CA GLU A 130 -4.73 6.18 -3.83
C GLU A 130 -5.72 7.20 -3.23
N GLN A 131 -6.84 6.68 -2.74
CA GLN A 131 -7.78 7.38 -1.88
C GLN A 131 -7.65 6.77 -0.48
N LEU A 132 -7.42 7.61 0.54
CA LEU A 132 -7.49 7.17 1.94
C LEU A 132 -8.95 7.26 2.46
N PRO A 133 -9.40 6.35 3.35
CA PRO A 133 -10.75 6.37 3.92
C PRO A 133 -11.10 7.59 4.78
#